data_AF-A0A2U0H4U7-F1
#
_entry.id   AF-A0A2U0H4U7-F1
#
_cell.length_a   1.000
_cell.length_b   1.000
_cell.length_c   1.000
_cell.angle_alpha   90.00
_cell.angle_beta   90.00
_cell.angle_gamma   90.00
#
_symmetry.space_group_name_H-M   'P 1'
#
loop_
_entity.id
_entity.type
_entity.pdbx_description
1 polymer ?
#
loop_
_entity_poly.entity_id
_entity_poly.type
_entity_poly.pdbx_seq_one_letter_code
_entity_poly.pdbx_strand_id
1 'polypeptide(L)'
;MLHGLTGWHLLIVLAVILLLFGAAKLPALAKSVGQSARVFKGEMKAMKSEDESVAAAPAPAPGVAAAPHAASDAGDRASTR
;
A
#
# COMPACT_ATOMS: atom_id res chain seq x y z
N MET A 1 0.64 -31.90 -21.25
CA MET A 1 1.33 -32.43 -20.06
C MET A 1 1.09 -31.58 -18.79
N LEU A 2 0.07 -30.70 -18.72
CA LEU A 2 -0.15 -29.77 -17.59
C LEU A 2 -1.58 -29.82 -17.01
N HIS A 3 -2.32 -30.91 -17.24
CA HIS A 3 -3.72 -31.05 -16.78
C HIS A 3 -3.86 -31.65 -15.37
N GLY A 4 -2.75 -31.76 -14.63
CA GLY A 4 -2.71 -32.35 -13.28
C GLY A 4 -2.65 -31.35 -12.14
N LEU A 5 -2.67 -30.04 -12.40
CA LEU A 5 -2.75 -29.01 -11.35
C LEU A 5 -4.21 -28.85 -10.91
N THR A 6 -4.73 -29.96 -10.41
CA THR A 6 -5.70 -30.09 -9.34
C THR A 6 -5.99 -28.75 -8.65
N GLY A 7 -7.00 -28.04 -9.14
CA GLY A 7 -7.69 -27.04 -8.33
C GLY A 7 -7.98 -27.62 -6.95
N TRP A 8 -8.29 -28.93 -6.89
CA TRP A 8 -8.54 -29.65 -5.65
C TRP A 8 -7.36 -29.76 -4.66
N HIS A 9 -6.11 -29.70 -5.10
CA HIS A 9 -4.98 -29.73 -4.15
C HIS A 9 -4.72 -28.34 -3.57
N LEU A 10 -4.96 -27.28 -4.36
CA LEU A 10 -4.70 -25.92 -3.91
C LEU A 10 -5.60 -25.52 -2.72
N LEU A 11 -6.88 -25.92 -2.73
CA LEU A 11 -7.74 -25.69 -1.58
C LEU A 11 -7.47 -26.64 -0.40
N ILE A 12 -6.92 -27.84 -0.60
CA ILE A 12 -6.42 -28.66 0.53
C ILE A 12 -5.23 -27.96 1.21
N VAL A 13 -4.27 -27.48 0.44
CA VAL A 13 -3.11 -26.72 0.97
C VAL A 13 -3.60 -25.46 1.68
N LEU A 14 -4.53 -24.72 1.07
CA LEU A 14 -5.13 -23.54 1.70
C LEU A 14 -5.83 -23.88 3.02
N ALA A 15 -6.57 -24.99 3.07
CA ALA A 15 -7.22 -25.47 4.28
C ALA A 15 -6.22 -25.80 5.40
N VAL A 16 -5.09 -26.44 5.07
CA VAL A 16 -4.01 -26.72 6.04
C VAL A 16 -3.40 -25.42 6.57
N ILE A 17 -3.12 -24.45 5.69
CA ILE A 17 -2.58 -23.14 6.11
C ILE A 17 -3.60 -22.40 7.00
N LEU A 18 -4.90 -22.44 6.65
CA LEU A 18 -5.98 -21.88 7.46
C LEU A 18 -6.08 -22.55 8.84
N LEU A 19 -5.85 -23.86 8.94
CA LEU A 19 -5.82 -24.56 10.24
C LEU A 19 -4.60 -24.14 11.08
N LEU A 20 -3.42 -24.01 10.47
CA LEU A 20 -2.19 -23.66 11.19
C LEU A 20 -2.13 -22.19 11.59
N PHE A 21 -2.51 -21.28 10.69
CA PHE A 21 -2.42 -19.83 10.90
C PHE A 21 -3.73 -19.24 11.43
N GLY A 22 -4.87 -19.89 11.21
CA GLY A 22 -6.20 -19.38 11.53
C GLY A 22 -6.76 -18.45 10.45
N ALA A 23 -8.10 -18.43 10.33
CA ALA A 23 -8.82 -17.61 9.33
C ALA A 23 -8.59 -16.10 9.47
N ALA A 24 -8.23 -15.60 10.65
CA ALA A 24 -7.99 -14.18 10.89
C ALA A 24 -6.57 -13.71 10.48
N LYS A 25 -5.58 -14.61 10.41
CA LYS A 25 -4.18 -14.22 10.16
C LYS A 25 -3.83 -14.11 8.67
N LEU A 26 -4.42 -14.96 7.82
CA LEU A 26 -4.26 -14.83 6.37
C LEU A 26 -4.68 -13.46 5.80
N PRO A 27 -5.87 -12.90 6.10
CA PRO A 27 -6.27 -11.60 5.58
C PRO A 27 -5.45 -10.44 6.17
N ALA A 28 -4.98 -10.58 7.40
CA ALA A 28 -4.10 -9.59 8.04
C ALA A 28 -2.74 -9.53 7.33
N LEU A 29 -2.12 -10.69 7.06
CA LEU A 29 -0.85 -10.79 6.33
C LEU A 29 -1.02 -10.34 4.87
N ALA A 30 -2.12 -10.72 4.22
CA ALA A 30 -2.41 -10.26 2.86
C ALA A 30 -2.55 -8.74 2.77
N LYS A 31 -3.18 -8.09 3.78
CA LYS A 31 -3.28 -6.63 3.83
C LYS A 31 -1.91 -5.96 3.98
N SER A 32 -1.04 -6.42 4.89
CA SER A 32 0.28 -5.80 5.10
C SER A 32 1.22 -5.99 3.91
N VAL A 33 1.22 -7.19 3.31
CA VAL A 33 1.98 -7.49 2.09
C VAL A 33 1.42 -6.69 0.90
N GLY A 34 0.09 -6.60 0.78
CA GLY A 34 -0.56 -5.84 -0.29
C GLY A 34 -0.26 -4.34 -0.23
N GLN A 35 -0.18 -3.75 0.95
CA GLN A 35 0.24 -2.36 1.13
C GLN A 35 1.68 -2.13 0.67
N SER A 36 2.60 -3.01 1.08
CA SER A 36 4.02 -2.94 0.68
C SER A 36 4.19 -3.14 -0.83
N ALA A 37 3.47 -4.11 -1.41
CA ALA A 37 3.48 -4.37 -2.85
C ALA A 37 2.89 -3.21 -3.67
N ARG A 38 1.87 -2.51 -3.15
CA ARG A 38 1.28 -1.34 -3.82
C ARG A 38 2.25 -0.16 -3.90
N VAL A 39 2.96 0.11 -2.80
CA VAL A 39 4.01 1.14 -2.77
C VAL A 39 5.11 0.79 -3.75
N PHE A 40 5.65 -0.43 -3.67
CA PHE A 40 6.69 -0.91 -4.57
C PHE A 40 6.24 -0.88 -6.05
N LYS A 41 5.00 -1.27 -6.35
CA LYS A 41 4.45 -1.21 -7.71
C LYS A 41 4.33 0.23 -8.22
N GLY A 42 3.99 1.18 -7.35
CA GLY A 42 3.93 2.61 -7.67
C GLY A 42 5.30 3.17 -8.03
N GLU A 43 6.30 2.90 -7.20
CA GLU A 43 7.70 3.30 -7.44
C GLU A 43 8.27 2.65 -8.69
N MET A 44 8.05 1.35 -8.89
CA MET A 44 8.49 0.62 -10.08
C MET A 44 7.83 1.15 -11.36
N LYS A 45 6.56 1.58 -11.28
CA LYS A 45 5.86 2.18 -12.42
C LYS A 45 6.42 3.56 -12.76
N ALA A 46 6.75 4.37 -11.75
CA ALA A 46 7.40 5.66 -11.96
C ALA A 46 8.77 5.48 -12.65
N MET A 47 9.60 4.55 -12.18
CA MET A 47 10.88 4.25 -12.83
C MET A 47 10.72 3.79 -14.28
N LYS A 48 9.74 2.91 -14.56
CA LYS A 48 9.51 2.44 -15.93
C LYS A 48 8.94 3.54 -16.84
N SER A 49 8.12 4.43 -16.30
CA SER A 49 7.63 5.60 -17.04
C SER A 49 8.72 6.65 -17.26
N GLU A 50 9.68 6.79 -16.34
CA GLU A 50 10.83 7.67 -16.53
C GLU A 50 11.81 7.12 -17.57
N ASP A 51 12.00 5.80 -17.65
CA ASP A 51 12.78 5.15 -18.72
C ASP A 51 12.21 5.41 -20.14
N GLU A 52 10.87 5.47 -20.26
CA GLU A 52 10.18 5.87 -21.51
C GLU A 52 10.10 7.40 -21.70
N SER A 53 10.26 8.19 -20.63
CA SER A 53 10.15 9.66 -20.63
C SER A 53 11.48 10.40 -20.75
N VAL A 54 12.65 9.72 -20.79
CA VAL A 54 13.93 10.37 -21.14
C VAL A 54 13.92 10.98 -22.55
N ALA A 55 12.93 10.65 -23.40
CA ALA A 55 12.70 11.34 -24.67
C ALA A 55 11.93 12.68 -24.57
N ALA A 56 11.38 13.06 -23.40
CA ALA A 56 10.69 14.34 -23.23
C ALA A 56 10.61 14.80 -21.75
N ALA A 57 11.30 15.89 -21.41
CA ALA A 57 11.10 16.69 -20.20
C ALA A 57 10.66 18.12 -20.62
N PRO A 58 9.80 18.86 -19.86
CA PRO A 58 9.96 19.14 -18.42
C PRO A 58 8.69 18.99 -17.53
N ALA A 59 8.92 19.13 -16.21
CA ALA A 59 8.11 18.81 -15.02
C ALA A 59 6.81 19.62 -14.77
N PRO A 60 5.98 19.16 -13.79
CA PRO A 60 5.42 20.10 -12.82
C PRO A 60 5.58 19.64 -11.36
N ALA A 61 6.05 20.57 -10.51
CA ALA A 61 5.87 20.50 -9.06
C ALA A 61 4.44 20.96 -8.70
N PRO A 62 3.69 20.25 -7.85
CA PRO A 62 2.51 20.81 -7.21
C PRO A 62 2.90 21.36 -5.84
N GLY A 63 3.16 22.67 -5.79
CA GLY A 63 2.90 23.46 -4.60
C GLY A 63 1.39 23.73 -4.48
N VAL A 64 0.91 23.75 -3.23
CA VAL A 64 -0.36 24.37 -2.78
C VAL A 64 -1.65 23.60 -3.09
N ALA A 65 -2.03 22.73 -2.16
CA ALA A 65 -3.41 22.63 -1.71
C ALA A 65 -3.42 22.95 -0.21
N ALA A 66 -3.59 24.24 0.09
CA ALA A 66 -4.01 24.71 1.39
C ALA A 66 -5.37 24.07 1.74
N ALA A 67 -5.45 23.40 2.88
CA ALA A 67 -6.72 23.08 3.53
C ALA A 67 -6.94 24.09 4.68
N PRO A 68 -8.17 24.61 4.83
CA PRO A 68 -8.46 25.86 5.53
C PRO A 68 -8.52 25.70 7.05
N HIS A 69 -8.05 26.74 7.76
CA HIS A 69 -8.53 27.24 9.04
C HIS A 69 -9.28 26.24 9.95
N ALA A 70 -8.55 25.63 10.90
CA ALA A 70 -9.11 25.27 12.20
C ALA A 70 -8.69 26.37 13.19
N ALA A 71 -9.56 27.37 13.33
CA ALA A 71 -9.51 28.30 14.45
C ALA A 71 -10.09 27.61 15.69
N SER A 72 -9.24 27.31 16.66
CA SER A 72 -9.49 27.13 18.11
C SER A 72 -8.18 26.56 18.65
N ASP A 73 -7.44 27.09 19.62
CA ASP A 73 -7.79 27.87 20.80
C ASP A 73 -6.41 28.21 21.42
N ALA A 74 -5.93 29.45 21.44
CA ALA A 74 -6.24 30.47 22.45
C ALA A 74 -6.22 29.99 23.93
N GLY A 75 -5.49 28.90 24.24
CA GLY A 75 -5.52 28.29 25.59
C GLY A 75 -4.22 28.24 26.40
N ASP A 76 -3.06 28.70 25.92
CA ASP A 76 -1.78 28.38 26.60
C ASP A 76 -0.83 29.57 26.82
N ARG A 77 -1.33 30.63 27.48
CA ARG A 77 -0.50 31.74 28.00
C ARG A 77 -0.79 32.07 29.48
N ALA A 78 -1.34 31.14 30.25
CA ALA A 78 -1.79 31.38 31.62
C ALA A 78 -1.18 30.44 32.71
N SER A 79 -0.15 29.66 32.41
CA SER A 79 0.62 28.91 33.41
C SER A 79 2.01 28.68 32.83
N THR A 80 3.11 29.15 33.38
CA THR A 80 3.52 29.13 34.79
C THR A 80 4.57 30.22 35.03
N ARG A 81 4.30 31.06 36.01
CA ARG A 81 5.28 31.78 36.80
C ARG A 81 5.55 30.97 38.06
#